data_AF-A0AAD7VYD8-F1
#
_entry.id   AF-A0AAD7VYD8-F1
#
_cell.length_a   1.000
_cell.length_b   1.000
_cell.length_c   1.000
_cell.angle_alpha   90.00
_cell.angle_beta   90.00
_cell.angle_gamma   90.00
#
_symmetry.space_group_name_H-M   'P 1'
#
loop_
_entity.id
_entity.type
_entity.pdbx_description
1 polymer ?
#
loop_
_entity_poly.entity_id
_entity_poly.type
_entity_poly.pdbx_seq_one_letter_code
_entity_poly.pdbx_strand_id
1 'polypeptide(L)'
;YTQYLLIQSSIKYKKHGNGNETETQKHLESNKEILLKLGQLAFQQLEKGNLVFYEEDLRECGIRVTEASRSGVLTEIFKQETAWRKKFFSFVHLSFQEYLAALHVLDSFTHNKFNAWGSFLPSESSEPSLHDLHKKAIDKALKSENGHLDLFLRFLLGLSLDSNQRLLQGLLKQTGSNSESIRKTVQYLKRCYDVHSSSERCINLLHCLSELGDDSLEKEVQQYLSSGEEDLTCTL
;
A
#
# COMPACT_ATOMS: atom_id res chain seq x y z
N TYR A 1 -2.52 1.40 -10.88
CA TYR A 1 -1.19 1.58 -10.25
C TYR A 1 -0.17 0.54 -10.71
N THR A 2 -0.45 -0.77 -10.63
CA THR A 2 0.44 -1.83 -11.15
C THR A 2 0.91 -1.58 -12.58
N GLN A 3 -0.01 -1.25 -13.49
CA GLN A 3 0.35 -0.94 -14.89
C GLN A 3 1.30 0.26 -15.02
N TYR A 4 1.09 1.31 -14.23
CA TYR A 4 2.00 2.46 -14.22
C TYR A 4 3.40 2.06 -13.75
N LEU A 5 3.51 1.22 -12.71
CA LEU A 5 4.79 0.68 -12.22
C LEU A 5 5.52 -0.12 -13.32
N LEU A 6 4.78 -0.96 -14.06
CA LEU A 6 5.31 -1.77 -15.17
C LEU A 6 5.80 -0.88 -16.33
N ILE A 7 5.06 0.17 -16.66
CA ILE A 7 5.44 1.14 -17.69
C ILE A 7 6.73 1.87 -17.29
N GLN A 8 6.81 2.40 -16.06
CA GLN A 8 8.02 3.09 -15.58
C GLN A 8 9.25 2.16 -15.56
N SER A 9 9.07 0.92 -15.11
CA SER A 9 10.12 -0.11 -15.11
C SER A 9 10.62 -0.40 -16.53
N SER A 10 9.71 -0.50 -17.49
CA SER A 10 10.03 -0.73 -18.90
C SER A 10 10.77 0.44 -19.55
N ILE A 11 10.33 1.68 -19.27
CA ILE A 11 11.02 2.90 -19.74
C ILE A 11 12.44 2.95 -19.19
N LYS A 12 12.63 2.64 -17.90
CA LYS A 12 13.95 2.64 -17.27
C LYS A 12 14.85 1.56 -17.86
N TYR A 13 14.32 0.35 -18.09
CA TYR A 13 15.06 -0.75 -18.71
C TYR A 13 15.58 -0.37 -20.11
N LYS A 14 14.72 0.16 -20.99
CA LYS A 14 15.11 0.63 -22.34
C LYS A 14 16.18 1.72 -22.33
N LYS A 15 16.18 2.60 -21.33
CA LYS A 15 17.17 3.69 -21.21
C LYS A 15 18.57 3.23 -20.76
N HIS A 16 18.70 2.03 -20.19
CA HIS A 16 19.96 1.55 -19.61
C HIS A 16 20.43 0.19 -20.15
N GLY A 17 19.62 -0.51 -20.96
CA GLY A 17 19.95 -1.81 -21.56
C GLY A 17 19.64 -1.89 -23.06
N ASN A 18 20.41 -2.71 -23.79
CA ASN A 18 20.22 -3.06 -25.21
C ASN A 18 19.11 -4.14 -25.41
N GLY A 19 17.97 -4.03 -24.72
CA GLY A 19 16.96 -5.09 -24.67
C GLY A 19 15.66 -4.79 -25.41
N ASN A 20 15.12 -5.78 -26.11
CA ASN A 20 13.84 -5.73 -26.84
C ASN A 20 12.61 -5.82 -25.90
N GLU A 21 11.44 -5.39 -26.38
CA GLU A 21 10.20 -5.14 -25.61
C GLU A 21 9.53 -6.33 -24.91
N THR A 22 9.96 -7.56 -25.13
CA THR A 22 9.05 -8.72 -25.05
C THR A 22 8.84 -9.37 -23.67
N GLU A 23 9.50 -8.97 -22.59
CA GLU A 23 9.33 -9.63 -21.27
C GLU A 23 9.20 -8.65 -20.09
N THR A 24 7.96 -8.19 -19.85
CA THR A 24 7.53 -7.36 -18.71
C THR A 24 8.04 -7.86 -17.35
N GLN A 25 8.10 -9.18 -17.18
CA GLN A 25 8.58 -9.83 -15.96
C GLN A 25 10.08 -9.57 -15.72
N LYS A 26 10.91 -9.67 -16.77
CA LYS A 26 12.36 -9.40 -16.69
C LYS A 26 12.66 -7.94 -16.39
N HIS A 27 11.82 -7.01 -16.87
CA HIS A 27 11.95 -5.58 -16.55
C HIS A 27 11.68 -5.31 -15.06
N LEU A 28 10.69 -6.00 -14.49
CA LEU A 28 10.36 -5.87 -13.07
C LEU A 28 11.46 -6.46 -12.20
N GLU A 29 12.00 -7.63 -12.55
CA GLU A 29 13.15 -8.25 -11.89
C GLU A 29 14.40 -7.36 -11.93
N SER A 30 14.71 -6.78 -13.09
CA SER A 30 15.87 -5.88 -13.26
C SER A 30 15.77 -4.60 -12.42
N ASN A 31 14.55 -4.13 -12.15
CA ASN A 31 14.29 -2.95 -11.32
C ASN A 31 13.86 -3.32 -9.88
N LYS A 32 13.86 -4.60 -9.52
CA LYS A 32 13.28 -5.07 -8.26
C LYS A 32 13.90 -4.36 -7.06
N GLU A 33 15.23 -4.31 -7.00
CA GLU A 33 15.95 -3.72 -5.87
C GLU A 33 15.56 -2.25 -5.62
N ILE A 34 15.57 -1.44 -6.67
CA ILE A 34 15.22 -0.01 -6.54
C ILE A 34 13.73 0.18 -6.21
N LEU A 35 12.84 -0.66 -6.74
CA LEU A 35 11.41 -0.60 -6.43
C LEU A 35 11.13 -0.97 -4.97
N LEU A 36 11.84 -1.96 -4.43
CA LEU A 36 11.73 -2.33 -3.01
C LEU A 36 12.23 -1.22 -2.10
N LYS A 37 13.36 -0.58 -2.43
CA LYS A 37 13.87 0.60 -1.71
C LYS A 37 12.90 1.78 -1.77
N LEU A 38 12.30 2.04 -2.94
CA LEU A 38 11.29 3.08 -3.10
C LEU A 38 10.01 2.77 -2.31
N GLY A 39 9.62 1.50 -2.24
CA GLY A 39 8.51 1.05 -1.39
C GLY A 39 8.80 1.26 0.10
N GLN A 40 10.01 0.95 0.55
CA GLN A 40 10.46 1.21 1.92
C GLN A 40 10.39 2.70 2.25
N LEU A 41 10.95 3.55 1.38
CA LEU A 41 10.87 5.00 1.51
C LEU A 41 9.42 5.47 1.56
N ALA A 42 8.57 4.98 0.65
CA ALA A 42 7.16 5.34 0.58
C ALA A 42 6.44 5.03 1.90
N PHE A 43 6.69 3.85 2.45
CA PHE A 43 6.14 3.42 3.73
C PHE A 43 6.62 4.31 4.89
N GLN A 44 7.92 4.53 5.02
CA GLN A 44 8.49 5.35 6.09
C GLN A 44 7.97 6.79 6.06
N GLN A 45 7.86 7.38 4.87
CA GLN A 45 7.35 8.74 4.74
C GLN A 45 5.83 8.80 4.94
N LEU A 46 5.09 7.76 4.52
CA LEU A 46 3.65 7.65 4.79
C LEU A 46 3.36 7.56 6.28
N GLU A 47 4.12 6.73 7.03
CA GLU A 47 3.98 6.62 8.48
C GLU A 47 4.25 7.94 9.22
N LYS A 48 5.18 8.75 8.71
CA LYS A 48 5.49 10.09 9.24
C LYS A 48 4.46 11.15 8.81
N GLY A 49 3.56 10.85 7.87
CA GLY A 49 2.66 11.82 7.27
C GLY A 49 3.35 12.82 6.33
N ASN A 50 4.54 12.49 5.82
CA ASN A 50 5.35 13.37 4.99
C ASN A 50 5.01 13.22 3.50
N LEU A 51 4.71 14.36 2.85
CA LEU A 51 4.55 14.46 1.39
C LEU A 51 5.85 14.81 0.67
N VAL A 52 6.77 15.45 1.39
CA VAL A 52 8.07 15.92 0.90
C VAL A 52 9.15 15.45 1.85
N PHE A 53 10.26 14.98 1.31
CA PHE A 53 11.38 14.41 2.05
C PHE A 53 12.72 14.86 1.42
N TYR A 54 13.81 14.59 2.12
CA TYR A 54 15.14 15.11 1.79
C TYR A 54 16.05 14.05 1.16
N GLU A 55 17.23 14.48 0.73
CA GLU A 55 18.27 13.57 0.24
C GLU A 55 18.72 12.58 1.33
N GLU A 56 18.69 13.00 2.59
CA GLU A 56 19.00 12.15 3.74
C GLU A 56 18.04 10.95 3.83
N ASP A 57 16.74 11.16 3.65
CA ASP A 57 15.73 10.09 3.63
C ASP A 57 15.99 9.09 2.48
N LEU A 58 16.43 9.57 1.31
CA LEU A 58 16.83 8.70 0.20
C LEU A 58 18.05 7.84 0.58
N ARG A 59 19.05 8.45 1.22
CA ARG A 59 20.29 7.78 1.63
C ARG A 59 20.04 6.73 2.71
N GLU A 60 19.13 6.99 3.65
CA GLU A 60 18.71 6.03 4.66
C GLU A 60 18.08 4.77 4.03
N CYS A 61 17.37 4.93 2.91
CA CYS A 61 16.83 3.81 2.13
C CYS A 61 17.85 3.21 1.12
N GLY A 62 19.10 3.67 1.12
CA GLY A 62 20.13 3.20 0.19
C GLY A 62 19.86 3.57 -1.28
N ILE A 63 19.14 4.67 -1.53
CA ILE A 63 18.82 5.20 -2.85
C ILE A 63 19.78 6.35 -3.17
N ARG A 64 20.50 6.27 -4.30
CA ARG A 64 21.30 7.42 -4.77
C ARG A 64 20.38 8.47 -5.39
N VAL A 65 20.70 9.75 -5.22
CA VAL A 65 19.95 10.86 -5.86
C VAL A 65 19.80 10.67 -7.36
N THR A 66 20.85 10.21 -8.03
CA THR A 66 20.80 9.94 -9.48
C THR A 66 19.81 8.84 -9.85
N GLU A 67 19.60 7.85 -8.99
CA GLU A 67 18.61 6.80 -9.19
C GLU A 67 17.19 7.30 -8.91
N ALA A 68 17.02 8.10 -7.87
CA ALA A 68 15.77 8.77 -7.52
C ALA A 68 15.28 9.67 -8.66
N SER A 69 16.11 10.61 -9.13
CA SER A 69 15.76 11.54 -10.21
C SER A 69 15.50 10.85 -11.55
N ARG A 70 16.05 9.64 -11.78
CA ARG A 70 15.84 8.84 -13.01
C ARG A 70 14.74 7.80 -12.89
N SER A 71 14.12 7.65 -11.72
CA SER A 71 13.13 6.60 -11.45
C SER A 71 11.80 6.80 -12.17
N GLY A 72 11.46 8.04 -12.53
CA GLY A 72 10.17 8.40 -13.11
C GLY A 72 9.00 8.38 -12.11
N VAL A 73 9.26 8.01 -10.85
CA VAL A 73 8.24 7.93 -9.78
C VAL A 73 8.45 8.97 -8.66
N LEU A 74 9.58 9.66 -8.68
CA LEU A 74 9.90 10.77 -7.79
C LEU A 74 10.00 12.07 -8.57
N THR A 75 9.58 13.17 -7.94
CA THR A 75 9.74 14.54 -8.42
C THR A 75 10.82 15.21 -7.58
N GLU A 76 11.87 15.72 -8.23
CA GLU A 76 12.90 16.55 -7.60
C GLU A 76 12.43 18.00 -7.56
N ILE A 77 12.34 18.57 -6.36
CA ILE A 77 11.89 19.93 -6.07
C ILE A 77 13.10 20.71 -5.53
N PHE A 78 13.32 21.92 -6.02
CA PHE A 78 14.43 22.76 -5.58
C PHE A 78 13.94 23.91 -4.72
N LYS A 79 14.58 24.11 -3.57
CA LYS A 79 14.50 25.38 -2.84
C LYS A 79 15.86 26.06 -2.87
N GLN A 80 15.90 27.28 -3.39
CA GLN A 80 17.07 28.13 -3.32
C GLN A 80 16.92 29.06 -2.13
N GLU A 81 17.58 28.74 -1.02
CA GLU A 81 17.72 29.64 0.12
C GLU A 81 19.19 30.03 0.20
N THR A 82 19.53 31.22 -0.30
CA THR A 82 20.90 31.78 -0.39
C THR A 82 21.86 30.96 -1.28
N ALA A 83 23.18 31.00 -1.03
CA ALA A 83 24.24 30.37 -1.83
C ALA A 83 24.17 28.83 -1.91
N TRP A 84 23.19 28.20 -1.26
CA TRP A 84 23.04 26.76 -1.15
C TRP A 84 21.72 26.29 -1.76
N ARG A 85 21.79 25.30 -2.65
CA ARG A 85 20.61 24.71 -3.30
C ARG A 85 20.24 23.43 -2.55
N LYS A 86 19.15 23.45 -1.78
CA LYS A 86 18.60 22.24 -1.14
C LYS A 86 17.68 21.52 -2.12
N LYS A 87 17.82 20.19 -2.16
CA LYS A 87 16.97 19.29 -2.94
C LYS A 87 15.94 18.65 -2.03
N PHE A 88 14.70 18.70 -2.47
CA PHE A 88 13.56 18.06 -1.85
C PHE A 88 13.00 17.07 -2.87
N PHE A 89 12.34 16.04 -2.37
CA PHE A 89 11.75 15.01 -3.20
C PHE A 89 10.32 14.76 -2.74
N SER A 90 9.44 14.45 -3.68
CA SER A 90 8.12 13.90 -3.42
C SER A 90 7.90 12.73 -4.35
N PHE A 91 6.95 11.85 -4.00
CA PHE A 91 6.39 10.97 -5.02
C PHE A 91 5.58 11.79 -6.03
N VAL A 92 5.46 11.28 -7.26
CA VAL A 92 4.67 11.92 -8.32
C VAL A 92 3.20 12.14 -7.94
N HIS A 93 2.67 11.30 -7.05
CA HIS A 93 1.33 11.41 -6.51
C HIS A 93 1.23 10.69 -5.16
N LEU A 94 0.45 11.22 -4.21
CA LEU A 94 0.28 10.63 -2.88
C LEU A 94 -0.28 9.21 -2.94
N SER A 95 -1.31 8.98 -3.75
CA SER A 95 -1.84 7.61 -3.91
C SER A 95 -0.81 6.62 -4.47
N PHE A 96 0.21 7.10 -5.20
CA PHE A 96 1.28 6.24 -5.67
C PHE A 96 2.28 5.90 -4.54
N GLN A 97 2.55 6.86 -3.66
CA GLN A 97 3.28 6.61 -2.41
C GLN A 97 2.55 5.57 -1.56
N GLU A 98 1.24 5.72 -1.36
CA GLU A 98 0.43 4.77 -0.59
C GLU A 98 0.41 3.37 -1.21
N TYR A 99 0.31 3.28 -2.54
CA TYR A 99 0.41 2.01 -3.26
C TYR A 99 1.78 1.34 -3.09
N LEU A 100 2.88 2.10 -3.22
CA LEU A 100 4.24 1.57 -3.04
C LEU A 100 4.50 1.16 -1.58
N ALA A 101 3.95 1.91 -0.62
CA ALA A 101 4.00 1.56 0.79
C ALA A 101 3.28 0.23 1.05
N ALA A 102 2.06 0.05 0.50
CA ALA A 102 1.30 -1.20 0.64
C ALA A 102 2.06 -2.39 0.04
N LEU A 103 2.68 -2.17 -1.12
CA LEU A 103 3.52 -3.17 -1.77
C LEU A 103 4.72 -3.56 -0.89
N HIS A 104 5.40 -2.59 -0.27
CA HIS A 104 6.52 -2.84 0.63
C HIS A 104 6.12 -3.63 1.89
N VAL A 105 4.97 -3.31 2.48
CA VAL A 105 4.45 -4.03 3.64
C VAL A 105 4.16 -5.49 3.30
N LEU A 106 3.50 -5.73 2.16
CA LEU A 106 3.22 -7.08 1.69
C LEU A 106 4.50 -7.85 1.34
N ASP A 107 5.45 -7.21 0.64
CA ASP A 107 6.75 -7.81 0.32
C ASP A 107 7.53 -8.22 1.58
N SER A 108 7.60 -7.32 2.57
CA SER A 108 8.28 -7.54 3.85
C SER A 108 7.66 -8.69 4.63
N PHE A 109 6.32 -8.79 4.62
CA PHE A 109 5.59 -9.90 5.21
C PHE A 109 5.94 -11.23 4.51
N THR A 110 6.04 -11.25 3.18
CA THR A 110 6.36 -12.47 2.43
C THR A 110 7.80 -12.95 2.62
N HIS A 111 8.77 -12.03 2.70
CA HIS A 111 10.20 -12.36 2.70
C HIS A 111 10.75 -12.64 4.10
N ASN A 112 10.38 -11.83 5.09
CA ASN A 112 10.97 -11.89 6.43
C ASN A 112 9.96 -12.31 7.51
N LYS A 113 8.68 -12.54 7.15
CA LYS A 113 7.54 -12.67 8.09
C LYS A 113 7.51 -11.55 9.14
N PHE A 114 8.14 -10.44 8.80
CA PHE A 114 8.37 -9.28 9.64
C PHE A 114 7.36 -8.21 9.21
N ASN A 115 6.56 -7.69 10.13
CA ASN A 115 5.76 -6.51 9.85
C ASN A 115 6.69 -5.30 9.72
N ALA A 116 6.47 -4.50 8.68
CA ALA A 116 7.11 -3.20 8.55
C ALA A 116 6.87 -2.27 9.77
N TRP A 117 5.83 -2.55 10.56
CA TRP A 117 5.47 -1.85 11.80
C TRP A 117 6.23 -2.29 13.07
N GLY A 118 7.24 -3.15 12.97
CA GLY A 118 7.98 -3.65 14.13
C GLY A 118 7.23 -4.76 14.86
N SER A 119 7.87 -5.93 14.92
CA SER A 119 7.47 -7.15 15.63
C SER A 119 5.96 -7.55 15.57
N PHE A 120 5.66 -8.58 14.79
CA PHE A 120 4.77 -9.60 15.30
C PHE A 120 5.57 -10.27 16.41
N LEU A 121 5.30 -9.92 17.67
CA LEU A 121 5.44 -10.92 18.72
C LEU A 121 4.06 -11.59 18.81
N PRO A 122 3.80 -12.70 18.09
CA PRO A 122 3.01 -13.74 18.72
C PRO A 122 3.84 -14.24 19.90
N SER A 123 3.18 -14.48 21.03
CA SER A 123 3.70 -15.43 22.01
C SER A 123 4.23 -16.66 21.28
N GLU A 124 5.40 -17.12 21.69
CA GLU A 124 6.06 -18.36 21.27
C GLU A 124 5.06 -19.45 20.86
N SER A 125 4.80 -19.65 19.55
CA SER A 125 4.38 -20.94 18.94
C SER A 125 3.78 -20.89 17.52
N SER A 126 3.30 -19.76 16.97
CA SER A 126 2.66 -19.74 15.64
C SER A 126 3.15 -18.65 14.70
N GLU A 127 3.41 -19.02 13.44
CA GLU A 127 3.76 -18.06 12.38
C GLU A 127 2.62 -17.06 12.11
N PRO A 128 2.92 -15.76 11.89
CA PRO A 128 1.89 -14.75 11.69
C PRO A 128 1.15 -14.98 10.37
N SER A 129 -0.19 -14.93 10.41
CA SER A 129 -1.04 -15.10 9.25
C SER A 129 -1.27 -13.78 8.51
N LEU A 130 -1.69 -13.86 7.23
CA LEU A 130 -2.06 -12.69 6.44
C LEU A 130 -3.21 -11.90 7.09
N HIS A 131 -4.13 -12.60 7.77
CA HIS A 131 -5.16 -11.97 8.57
C HIS A 131 -4.58 -11.12 9.71
N ASP A 132 -3.50 -11.56 10.38
CA ASP A 132 -2.88 -10.79 11.46
C ASP A 132 -2.24 -9.50 10.94
N LEU A 133 -1.68 -9.54 9.71
CA LEU A 133 -1.19 -8.35 9.02
C LEU A 133 -2.33 -7.37 8.72
N HIS A 134 -3.42 -7.86 8.12
CA HIS A 134 -4.58 -7.04 7.80
C HIS A 134 -5.18 -6.43 9.06
N LYS A 135 -5.37 -7.22 10.12
CA LYS A 135 -5.91 -6.74 11.39
C LYS A 135 -5.08 -5.57 11.94
N LYS A 136 -3.74 -5.70 11.97
CA LYS A 136 -2.86 -4.60 12.40
C LYS A 136 -2.99 -3.35 11.52
N ALA A 137 -3.08 -3.52 10.20
CA ALA A 137 -3.23 -2.41 9.27
C ALA A 137 -4.58 -1.71 9.43
N ILE A 138 -5.67 -2.46 9.59
CA ILE A 138 -7.03 -1.98 9.86
C ILE A 138 -7.03 -1.17 11.17
N ASP A 139 -6.52 -1.75 12.26
CA ASP A 139 -6.45 -1.09 13.56
C ASP A 139 -5.65 0.21 13.52
N LYS A 140 -4.56 0.23 12.74
CA LYS A 140 -3.73 1.42 12.58
C LYS A 140 -4.43 2.50 11.75
N ALA A 141 -5.11 2.13 10.67
CA ALA A 141 -5.86 3.08 9.84
C ALA A 141 -7.04 3.68 10.61
N LEU A 142 -7.77 2.88 11.38
CA LEU A 142 -8.90 3.35 12.21
C LEU A 142 -8.46 4.33 13.31
N LYS A 143 -7.23 4.19 13.82
CA LYS A 143 -6.63 5.13 14.80
C LYS A 143 -6.06 6.40 14.17
N SER A 144 -5.91 6.43 12.84
CA SER A 144 -5.31 7.57 12.15
C SER A 144 -6.32 8.71 12.04
N GLU A 145 -6.20 9.74 12.87
CA GLU A 145 -7.17 10.84 12.99
C GLU A 145 -7.58 11.48 11.64
N ASN A 146 -6.62 11.67 10.73
CA ASN A 146 -6.84 12.33 9.44
C ASN A 146 -7.06 11.35 8.26
N GLY A 147 -7.11 10.05 8.50
CA GLY A 147 -7.36 9.04 7.46
C GLY A 147 -6.23 8.86 6.45
N HIS A 148 -5.02 9.37 6.71
CA HIS A 148 -3.88 9.29 5.76
C HIS A 148 -3.40 7.85 5.44
N LEU A 149 -3.96 6.84 6.11
CA LEU A 149 -3.66 5.42 5.88
C LEU A 149 -4.81 4.69 5.18
N ASP A 150 -5.92 5.36 4.87
CA ASP A 150 -7.14 4.73 4.38
C ASP A 150 -6.94 4.14 2.98
N LEU A 151 -6.34 4.92 2.05
CA LEU A 151 -6.08 4.43 0.72
C LEU A 151 -4.91 3.42 0.69
N PHE A 152 -3.90 3.60 1.53
CA PHE A 152 -2.88 2.58 1.78
C PHE A 152 -3.50 1.24 2.22
N LEU A 153 -4.45 1.26 3.16
CA LEU A 153 -5.11 0.04 3.65
C LEU A 153 -5.85 -0.66 2.51
N ARG A 154 -6.61 0.09 1.71
CA ARG A 154 -7.30 -0.44 0.53
C ARG A 154 -6.34 -1.11 -0.44
N PHE A 155 -5.21 -0.48 -0.75
CA PHE A 155 -4.20 -1.10 -1.60
C PHE A 155 -3.60 -2.36 -0.98
N LEU A 156 -3.34 -2.37 0.33
CA LEU A 156 -2.78 -3.55 1.00
C LEU A 156 -3.74 -4.74 0.91
N LEU A 157 -5.03 -4.52 1.16
CA LEU A 157 -6.06 -5.55 1.07
C LEU A 157 -6.22 -6.05 -0.37
N GLY A 158 -6.33 -5.13 -1.34
CA GLY A 158 -6.45 -5.49 -2.75
C GLY A 158 -5.22 -6.24 -3.28
N LEU A 159 -4.01 -5.79 -2.94
CA LEU A 159 -2.75 -6.45 -3.31
C LEU A 159 -2.60 -7.85 -2.67
N SER A 160 -3.33 -8.12 -1.58
CA SER A 160 -3.30 -9.41 -0.91
C SER A 160 -4.13 -10.48 -1.62
N LEU A 161 -4.93 -10.12 -2.62
CA LEU A 161 -5.64 -11.07 -3.48
C LEU A 161 -4.72 -11.72 -4.52
N ASP A 162 -4.90 -13.02 -4.75
CA ASP A 162 -4.10 -13.81 -5.70
C ASP A 162 -4.14 -13.26 -7.13
N SER A 163 -5.26 -12.66 -7.56
CA SER A 163 -5.39 -12.01 -8.87
C SER A 163 -4.37 -10.88 -9.05
N ASN A 164 -4.17 -10.06 -8.03
CA ASN A 164 -3.27 -8.92 -8.07
C ASN A 164 -1.80 -9.33 -7.86
N GLN A 165 -1.53 -10.33 -7.03
CA GLN A 165 -0.18 -10.85 -6.85
C GLN A 165 0.37 -11.53 -8.10
N ARG A 166 -0.50 -12.19 -8.90
CA ARG A 166 -0.11 -12.76 -10.19
C ARG A 166 0.48 -11.71 -11.15
N LEU A 167 -0.02 -10.47 -11.10
CA LEU A 167 0.50 -9.37 -11.93
C LEU A 167 1.87 -8.85 -11.46
N LEU A 168 2.28 -9.22 -10.24
CA LEU A 168 3.49 -8.72 -9.57
C LEU A 168 4.51 -9.82 -9.27
N GLN A 169 4.41 -11.00 -9.88
CA GLN A 169 5.30 -12.16 -9.59
C GLN A 169 6.81 -11.84 -9.72
N GLY A 170 7.19 -10.82 -10.50
CA GLY A 170 8.59 -10.41 -10.65
C GLY A 170 9.11 -9.54 -9.50
N LEU A 171 8.19 -9.02 -8.68
CA LEU A 171 8.47 -8.15 -7.54
C LEU A 171 8.14 -8.86 -6.22
N LEU A 172 6.91 -9.38 -6.09
CA LEU A 172 6.41 -10.05 -4.90
C LEU A 172 6.48 -11.57 -5.05
N LYS A 173 6.86 -12.25 -3.96
CA LYS A 173 6.57 -13.68 -3.83
C LYS A 173 5.07 -13.85 -3.60
N GLN A 174 4.47 -14.87 -4.19
CA GLN A 174 3.07 -15.18 -3.88
C GLN A 174 2.97 -15.52 -2.39
N THR A 175 2.25 -14.69 -1.63
CA THR A 175 1.66 -15.20 -0.40
C THR A 175 0.69 -16.28 -0.83
N GLY A 176 0.73 -17.46 -0.24
CA GLY A 176 -0.41 -18.38 -0.36
C GLY A 176 -1.60 -17.71 0.29
N SER A 177 -2.32 -16.86 -0.45
CA SER A 177 -3.53 -16.18 0.02
C SER A 177 -4.49 -17.26 0.44
N ASN A 178 -4.48 -17.56 1.73
CA ASN A 178 -5.36 -18.57 2.27
C ASN A 178 -6.75 -17.91 2.28
N SER A 179 -7.69 -18.47 1.52
CA SER A 179 -9.08 -18.04 1.51
C SER A 179 -9.64 -17.85 2.92
N GLU A 180 -9.14 -18.64 3.88
CA GLU A 180 -9.46 -18.51 5.30
C GLU A 180 -8.96 -17.21 5.93
N SER A 181 -7.76 -16.72 5.59
CA SER A 181 -7.25 -15.43 6.09
C SER A 181 -8.05 -14.25 5.54
N ILE A 182 -8.43 -14.30 4.27
CA ILE A 182 -9.29 -13.28 3.65
C ILE A 182 -10.68 -13.31 4.31
N ARG A 183 -11.27 -14.49 4.51
CA ARG A 183 -12.56 -14.65 5.20
C ARG A 183 -12.53 -14.07 6.62
N LYS A 184 -11.49 -14.35 7.40
CA LYS A 184 -11.30 -13.76 8.73
C LYS A 184 -11.16 -12.24 8.68
N THR A 185 -10.48 -11.72 7.66
CA THR A 185 -10.30 -10.27 7.46
C THR A 185 -11.64 -9.59 7.19
N VAL A 186 -12.46 -10.16 6.29
CA VAL A 186 -13.81 -9.67 6.00
C VAL A 186 -14.68 -9.66 7.26
N GLN A 187 -14.67 -10.73 8.06
CA GLN A 187 -15.40 -10.77 9.33
C GLN A 187 -14.90 -9.73 10.33
N TYR A 188 -13.59 -9.44 10.34
CA TYR A 188 -13.05 -8.40 11.19
C TYR A 188 -13.48 -7.00 10.76
N LEU A 189 -13.45 -6.71 9.45
CA LEU A 189 -13.94 -5.44 8.89
C LEU A 189 -15.40 -5.18 9.22
N LYS A 190 -16.26 -6.19 9.10
CA LYS A 190 -17.69 -6.10 9.48
C LYS A 190 -17.84 -5.75 10.96
N ARG A 191 -17.14 -6.45 11.86
CA ARG A 191 -17.14 -6.08 13.29
C ARG A 191 -16.64 -4.67 13.57
N CYS A 192 -15.66 -4.17 12.80
CA CYS A 192 -15.19 -2.80 12.94
C CYS A 192 -16.26 -1.80 12.47
N TYR A 193 -17.01 -2.15 11.42
CA TYR A 193 -18.11 -1.34 10.92
C TYR A 193 -19.20 -1.17 11.99
N ASP A 194 -19.57 -2.25 12.69
CA ASP A 194 -20.62 -2.23 13.71
C ASP A 194 -20.24 -1.41 14.98
N VAL A 195 -18.94 -1.21 15.21
CA VAL A 195 -18.42 -0.51 16.40
C VAL A 195 -18.16 0.98 16.14
N HIS A 196 -17.85 1.36 14.90
CA HIS A 196 -17.47 2.72 14.56
C HIS A 196 -18.65 3.56 14.09
N SER A 197 -18.80 4.75 14.66
CA SER A 197 -19.92 5.66 14.37
C SER A 197 -19.58 6.83 13.43
N SER A 198 -18.31 6.97 13.00
CA SER A 198 -17.91 8.03 12.06
C SER A 198 -18.21 7.59 10.63
N SER A 199 -18.97 8.40 9.91
CA SER A 199 -19.32 8.16 8.51
C SER A 199 -18.09 8.00 7.62
N GLU A 200 -17.02 8.78 7.84
CA GLU A 200 -15.77 8.64 7.07
C GLU A 200 -15.12 7.26 7.27
N ARG A 201 -15.13 6.75 8.50
CA ARG A 201 -14.58 5.41 8.81
C ARG A 201 -15.44 4.31 8.21
N CYS A 202 -16.75 4.43 8.32
CA CYS A 202 -17.69 3.49 7.71
C CYS A 202 -17.48 3.43 6.18
N ILE A 203 -17.33 4.58 5.51
CA ILE A 203 -17.06 4.65 4.06
C ILE A 203 -15.74 3.95 3.72
N ASN A 204 -14.66 4.20 4.47
CA ASN A 204 -13.39 3.52 4.23
C ASN A 204 -13.49 2.00 4.42
N LEU A 205 -14.18 1.54 5.46
CA LEU A 205 -14.41 0.11 5.73
C LEU A 205 -15.24 -0.57 4.63
N LEU A 206 -16.27 0.11 4.11
CA LEU A 206 -17.05 -0.36 2.96
C LEU A 206 -16.17 -0.52 1.72
N HIS A 207 -15.32 0.47 1.44
CA HIS A 207 -14.36 0.35 0.35
C HIS A 207 -13.39 -0.81 0.57
N CYS A 208 -12.88 -1.01 1.79
CA CYS A 208 -12.01 -2.14 2.12
C CYS A 208 -12.68 -3.50 1.87
N LEU A 209 -13.98 -3.64 2.17
CA LEU A 209 -14.75 -4.84 1.86
C LEU A 209 -14.89 -5.06 0.35
N SER A 210 -15.17 -3.99 -0.41
CA SER A 210 -15.24 -4.03 -1.87
C SER A 210 -13.89 -4.42 -2.51
N GLU A 211 -12.75 -3.94 -1.99
CA GLU A 211 -11.42 -4.36 -2.46
C GLU A 211 -11.18 -5.88 -2.25
N LEU A 212 -11.86 -6.50 -1.28
CA LEU A 212 -11.83 -7.94 -1.02
C LEU A 212 -12.95 -8.72 -1.74
N GLY A 213 -13.79 -8.05 -2.52
CA GLY A 213 -14.91 -8.64 -3.25
C GLY A 213 -16.13 -8.99 -2.38
N ASP A 214 -16.26 -8.38 -1.20
CA ASP A 214 -17.46 -8.51 -0.35
C ASP A 214 -18.33 -7.25 -0.48
N ASP A 215 -19.41 -7.35 -1.26
CA ASP A 215 -20.38 -6.26 -1.45
C ASP A 215 -21.63 -6.41 -0.57
N SER A 216 -21.58 -7.23 0.49
CA SER A 216 -22.77 -7.55 1.28
C SER A 216 -23.31 -6.33 2.03
N LEU A 217 -22.43 -5.59 2.73
CA LEU A 217 -22.82 -4.37 3.43
C LEU A 217 -23.28 -3.26 2.48
N GLU A 218 -22.64 -3.13 1.31
CA GLU A 218 -23.08 -2.16 0.30
C GLU A 218 -24.51 -2.44 -0.16
N LYS A 219 -24.86 -3.72 -0.37
CA LYS A 219 -26.22 -4.13 -0.73
C LYS A 219 -27.22 -3.85 0.39
N GLU A 220 -26.86 -4.10 1.65
CA GLU A 220 -27.70 -3.80 2.81
C GLU A 220 -27.98 -2.28 2.91
N VAL A 221 -26.94 -1.46 2.76
CA VAL A 221 -27.07 0.01 2.75
C VAL A 221 -27.95 0.47 1.58
N GLN A 222 -27.75 -0.06 0.38
CA GLN A 222 -28.57 0.29 -0.80
C GLN A 222 -30.03 -0.12 -0.62
N GLN A 223 -30.29 -1.28 -0.01
CA GLN A 223 -31.65 -1.73 0.30
C GLN A 223 -32.33 -0.80 1.30
N TYR A 224 -31.63 -0.40 2.37
CA TYR A 224 -32.14 0.54 3.36
C TYR A 224 -32.47 1.92 2.76
N LEU A 225 -31.57 2.47 1.93
CA LEU A 225 -31.82 3.74 1.25
C LEU A 225 -33.00 3.67 0.28
N SER A 226 -33.23 2.49 -0.32
CA SER A 226 -34.35 2.25 -1.23
C SER A 226 -35.68 2.03 -0.49
N SER A 227 -35.67 1.64 0.79
CA SER A 227 -36.88 1.47 1.61
C SER A 227 -37.40 2.77 2.22
N GLY A 228 -36.65 3.87 2.13
CA GLY A 228 -37.11 5.21 2.53
C GLY A 228 -37.23 5.43 4.04
N GLU A 229 -36.47 4.69 4.86
CA GLU A 229 -36.40 4.92 6.31
C GLU A 229 -35.38 6.03 6.62
N GLU A 230 -35.78 7.03 7.42
CA GLU A 230 -35.08 8.32 7.58
C GLU A 230 -34.08 8.40 8.75
N ASP A 231 -33.76 7.31 9.45
CA ASP A 231 -32.85 7.34 10.63
C ASP A 231 -31.52 6.63 10.38
N LEU A 232 -30.52 7.39 9.92
CA LEU A 232 -29.12 6.97 9.85
C LEU A 232 -28.44 7.18 11.21
N THR A 233 -28.82 6.41 12.23
CA THR A 233 -27.93 6.17 13.37
C THR A 233 -27.06 4.96 13.05
N CYS A 234 -25.74 5.09 13.25
CA CYS A 234 -24.79 3.97 13.24
C CYS A 234 -25.15 2.93 14.32
N THR A 235 -26.16 2.12 14.04
CA THR A 235 -26.68 1.02 14.86
C THR A 235 -27.12 -0.11 13.93
N LEU A 236 -26.19 -0.55 13.09
CA LEU A 236 -26.02 -1.95 12.77
C LEU A 236 -24.68 -2.36 13.36
#